data_AF-A0A971KS88-F1
#
_entry.id   AF-A0A971KS88-F1
#
_cell.length_a   1.000
_cell.length_b   1.000
_cell.length_c   1.000
_cell.angle_alpha   90.00
_cell.angle_beta   90.00
_cell.angle_gamma   90.00
#
_symmetry.space_group_name_H-M   'P 1'
#
loop_
_entity.id
_entity.type
_entity.pdbx_description
1 polymer ?
#
loop_
_entity_poly.entity_id
_entity_poly.type
_entity_poly.pdbx_seq_one_letter_code
_entity_poly.pdbx_strand_id
1 'polypeptide(L)'
;MDNYVIENLRHNDELAVQLASYTLKTALLGRNRSLLLSLFASANITIRKMLWHSLKVSESRSLWLLNPVFVASGLPALEGLNTTAKVRNRYLSAISGSLPIYSVQSYKNSISKGGYNTIFAR
;
A
#
# COMPACT_ATOMS: atom_id res chain seq x y z
N MET A 1 -12.60 -8.25 -8.32
CA MET A 1 -11.99 -7.02 -8.86
C MET A 1 -10.62 -6.79 -8.24
N ASP A 2 -10.50 -6.60 -6.92
CA ASP A 2 -9.20 -6.34 -6.27
C ASP A 2 -8.16 -7.42 -6.53
N ASN A 3 -8.53 -8.71 -6.44
CA ASN A 3 -7.62 -9.83 -6.75
C ASN A 3 -7.02 -9.73 -8.16
N TYR A 4 -7.83 -9.36 -9.17
CA TYR A 4 -7.36 -9.18 -10.54
C TYR A 4 -6.31 -8.07 -10.61
N VAL A 5 -6.55 -6.96 -9.92
CA VAL A 5 -5.63 -5.82 -9.88
C VAL A 5 -4.30 -6.23 -9.22
N ILE A 6 -4.32 -6.90 -8.07
CA ILE A 6 -3.09 -7.34 -7.39
C ILE A 6 -2.30 -8.34 -8.26
N GLU A 7 -2.97 -9.27 -8.93
CA GLU A 7 -2.31 -10.32 -9.72
C GLU A 7 -1.68 -9.79 -11.02
N ASN A 8 -2.27 -8.76 -11.62
CA ASN A 8 -1.90 -8.26 -12.96
C ASN A 8 -1.16 -6.91 -12.98
N LEU A 9 -1.14 -6.16 -11.87
CA LEU A 9 -0.39 -4.90 -11.77
C LEU A 9 1.11 -5.04 -12.07
N ARG A 10 1.70 -6.17 -11.70
CA ARG A 10 3.13 -6.46 -11.95
C ARG A 10 3.44 -6.61 -13.43
N HIS A 11 2.44 -6.94 -14.24
CA HIS A 11 2.55 -7.15 -15.68
C HIS A 11 2.18 -5.90 -16.48
N ASN A 12 1.91 -4.77 -15.80
CA ASN A 12 1.43 -3.53 -16.41
C ASN A 12 0.16 -3.70 -17.26
N ASP A 13 -0.70 -4.64 -16.86
CA ASP A 13 -1.99 -4.84 -17.53
C ASP A 13 -2.81 -3.55 -17.51
N GLU A 14 -3.29 -3.14 -18.67
CA GLU A 14 -3.92 -1.83 -18.86
C GLU A 14 -5.17 -1.68 -17.99
N LEU A 15 -6.00 -2.73 -17.93
CA LEU A 15 -7.19 -2.75 -17.10
C LEU A 15 -6.82 -2.71 -15.62
N ALA A 16 -5.82 -3.48 -15.18
CA ALA A 16 -5.35 -3.46 -13.80
C ALA A 16 -4.85 -2.07 -13.37
N VAL A 17 -4.16 -1.35 -14.28
CA VAL A 17 -3.72 0.04 -14.04
C VAL A 17 -4.91 0.98 -13.90
N GLN A 18 -5.90 0.90 -14.80
CA GLN A 18 -7.11 1.72 -14.72
C GLN A 18 -7.90 1.47 -13.42
N LEU A 19 -7.94 0.22 -12.95
CA LEU A 19 -8.66 -0.18 -11.74
C LEU A 19 -7.87 0.00 -10.44
N ALA A 20 -6.58 0.34 -10.50
CA ALA A 20 -5.73 0.52 -9.32
C ALA A 20 -6.25 1.62 -8.39
N SER A 21 -6.73 2.73 -8.96
CA SER A 21 -7.32 3.84 -8.21
C SER A 21 -8.62 3.44 -7.48
N TYR A 22 -9.41 2.55 -8.08
CA TYR A 22 -10.60 2.01 -7.42
C TYR A 22 -10.21 1.09 -6.26
N THR A 23 -9.26 0.18 -6.50
CA THR A 23 -8.74 -0.74 -5.46
C THR A 23 -8.14 0.03 -4.28
N LEU A 24 -7.44 1.15 -4.55
CA LEU A 24 -6.97 2.06 -3.51
C LEU A 24 -8.12 2.63 -2.68
N LYS A 25 -9.18 3.14 -3.33
CA LYS A 25 -10.36 3.64 -2.61
C LYS A 25 -11.02 2.56 -1.75
N THR A 26 -11.19 1.35 -2.28
CA THR A 26 -11.73 0.20 -1.54
C THR A 26 -10.89 -0.10 -0.31
N ALA A 27 -9.55 -0.13 -0.45
CA ALA A 27 -8.64 -0.36 0.66
C ALA A 27 -8.78 0.73 1.74
N LEU A 28 -8.97 1.99 1.35
CA LEU A 28 -9.10 3.10 2.28
C LEU A 28 -10.45 3.11 3.01
N LEU A 29 -11.56 2.90 2.29
CA LEU A 29 -12.90 2.83 2.87
C LEU A 29 -13.01 1.71 3.91
N GLY A 30 -12.46 0.54 3.60
CA GLY A 30 -12.44 -0.61 4.51
C GLY A 30 -11.32 -0.56 5.57
N ARG A 31 -10.46 0.47 5.56
CA ARG A 31 -9.20 0.52 6.32
C ARG A 31 -8.40 -0.79 6.19
N ASN A 32 -8.46 -1.41 5.02
CA ASN A 32 -7.89 -2.72 4.74
C ASN A 32 -6.40 -2.58 4.42
N ARG A 33 -5.59 -2.64 5.50
CA ARG A 33 -4.13 -2.57 5.42
C ARG A 33 -3.54 -3.62 4.48
N SER A 34 -4.03 -4.85 4.53
CA SER A 34 -3.51 -5.96 3.73
C SER A 34 -3.73 -5.72 2.23
N LEU A 35 -4.90 -5.20 1.85
CA LEU A 35 -5.18 -4.83 0.46
C LEU A 35 -4.25 -3.69 0.00
N LEU A 36 -4.11 -2.65 0.82
CA LEU A 36 -3.23 -1.52 0.52
C LEU A 36 -1.78 -1.98 0.31
N LEU A 37 -1.26 -2.78 1.23
CA LEU A 37 0.13 -3.29 1.14
C LEU A 37 0.33 -4.18 -0.09
N SER A 38 -0.65 -5.04 -0.40
CA SER A 38 -0.60 -5.90 -1.58
C SER A 38 -0.63 -5.08 -2.87
N LEU A 39 -1.45 -4.02 -2.91
CA LEU A 39 -1.55 -3.09 -4.05
C LEU A 39 -0.23 -2.37 -4.32
N PHE A 40 0.42 -1.88 -3.26
CA PHE A 40 1.74 -1.26 -3.39
C PHE A 40 2.80 -2.29 -3.78
N ALA A 41 2.79 -3.50 -3.21
CA ALA A 41 3.75 -4.54 -3.55
C ALA A 41 3.67 -4.98 -5.01
N SER A 42 2.45 -5.16 -5.54
CA SER A 42 2.23 -5.60 -6.92
C SER A 42 2.50 -4.52 -7.97
N ALA A 43 2.40 -3.24 -7.60
CA ALA A 43 2.62 -2.12 -8.50
C ALA A 43 4.11 -1.93 -8.84
N ASN A 44 4.39 -1.48 -10.06
CA ASN A 44 5.72 -0.98 -10.44
C ASN A 44 6.00 0.41 -9.81
N ILE A 45 7.22 0.90 -9.94
CA ILE A 45 7.64 2.19 -9.35
C ILE A 45 6.79 3.39 -9.79
N THR A 46 6.38 3.46 -11.07
CA THR A 46 5.56 4.54 -11.61
C THR A 46 4.17 4.54 -10.97
N ILE A 47 3.54 3.37 -10.90
CA ILE A 47 2.21 3.20 -10.33
C ILE A 47 2.26 3.44 -8.81
N ARG A 48 3.30 2.97 -8.10
CA ARG A 48 3.48 3.25 -6.67
C ARG A 48 3.57 4.75 -6.38
N LYS A 49 4.29 5.50 -7.21
CA LYS A 49 4.36 6.97 -7.09
C LYS A 49 3.00 7.62 -7.31
N MET A 50 2.24 7.17 -8.30
CA MET A 50 0.87 7.62 -8.54
C MET A 50 -0.04 7.32 -7.33
N LEU A 51 -0.06 6.08 -6.85
CA LEU A 51 -0.85 5.66 -5.69
C LEU A 51 -0.48 6.43 -4.42
N TRP A 52 0.81 6.65 -4.19
CA TRP A 52 1.29 7.49 -3.08
C TRP A 52 0.78 8.93 -3.19
N HIS A 53 0.86 9.52 -4.39
CA HIS A 53 0.37 10.87 -4.61
C HIS A 53 -1.14 10.96 -4.34
N SER A 54 -1.93 10.03 -4.88
CA SER A 54 -3.36 9.94 -4.61
C SER A 54 -3.64 9.82 -3.12
N LEU A 55 -3.00 8.87 -2.42
CA LEU A 55 -3.17 8.65 -0.98
C LEU A 55 -2.84 9.91 -0.16
N LYS A 56 -1.75 10.60 -0.50
CA LYS A 56 -1.33 11.82 0.18
C LYS A 56 -2.31 12.97 -0.02
N VAL A 57 -2.91 13.10 -1.20
CA VAL A 57 -3.84 14.20 -1.51
C VAL A 57 -5.23 13.92 -0.97
N SER A 58 -5.75 12.71 -1.16
CA SER A 58 -7.15 12.41 -0.86
C SER A 58 -7.37 11.97 0.59
N GLU A 59 -6.45 11.18 1.16
CA GLU A 59 -6.67 10.51 2.45
C GLU A 59 -5.36 10.39 3.22
N SER A 60 -4.72 11.53 3.42
CA SER A 60 -3.40 11.63 4.03
C SER A 60 -3.35 10.93 5.41
N ARG A 61 -4.44 11.01 6.18
CA ARG A 61 -4.57 10.35 7.49
C ARG A 61 -4.50 8.84 7.42
N SER A 62 -4.60 8.21 6.25
CA SER A 62 -4.47 6.77 6.06
C SER A 62 -3.05 6.32 5.69
N LEU A 63 -2.09 7.25 5.60
CA LEU A 63 -0.69 6.92 5.31
C LEU A 63 -0.05 5.98 6.33
N TRP A 64 -0.52 5.98 7.58
CA TRP A 64 -0.04 5.05 8.63
C TRP A 64 -0.29 3.58 8.28
N LEU A 65 -1.26 3.28 7.39
CA LEU A 65 -1.48 1.92 6.91
C LEU A 65 -0.23 1.35 6.21
N LEU A 66 0.60 2.22 5.61
CA LEU A 66 1.88 1.87 4.99
C LEU A 66 3.04 1.75 5.98
N ASN A 67 2.86 1.97 7.28
CA ASN A 67 3.93 1.82 8.28
C ASN A 67 4.75 0.52 8.19
N PRO A 68 4.21 -0.66 7.81
CA PRO A 68 5.02 -1.88 7.68
C PRO A 68 6.08 -1.76 6.58
N VAL A 69 5.77 -1.05 5.50
CA VAL A 69 6.73 -0.76 4.43
C VAL A 69 7.88 0.09 4.97
N PHE A 70 7.55 1.09 5.77
CA PHE A 70 8.53 2.04 6.30
C PHE A 70 9.43 1.38 7.33
N VAL A 71 8.84 0.64 8.29
CA VAL A 71 9.59 -0.11 9.30
C VAL A 71 10.49 -1.15 8.65
N ALA A 72 10.00 -1.90 7.66
CA ALA A 72 10.84 -2.85 6.91
C ALA A 72 11.99 -2.17 6.14
N SER A 73 11.87 -0.89 5.84
CA SER A 73 12.89 -0.06 5.19
C SER A 73 13.78 0.70 6.20
N GLY A 74 13.66 0.39 7.50
CA GLY A 74 14.42 1.06 8.57
C GLY A 74 13.95 2.49 8.88
N LEU A 75 12.75 2.88 8.43
CA LEU A 75 12.15 4.18 8.72
C LEU A 75 11.20 4.08 9.93
N PRO A 76 11.08 5.15 10.74
CA PRO A 76 10.10 5.19 11.81
C PRO A 76 8.67 5.11 11.25
N ALA A 77 7.74 4.64 12.07
CA ALA A 77 6.32 4.66 11.75
C ALA A 77 5.83 6.10 11.58
N LEU A 78 4.93 6.34 10.62
CA LEU A 78 4.22 7.61 10.53
C LEU A 78 3.17 7.67 11.64
N GLU A 79 3.40 8.54 12.63
CA GLU A 79 2.45 8.85 13.71
C GLU A 79 1.60 10.10 13.42
N GLY A 80 1.96 10.89 12.41
CA GLY A 80 1.23 12.11 12.03
C GLY A 80 1.84 12.82 10.82
N LEU A 81 1.02 13.61 10.13
CA LEU A 81 1.35 14.27 8.85
C LEU A 81 2.16 15.56 8.93
N ASN A 82 2.63 15.96 10.11
CA ASN A 82 3.48 17.14 10.26
C ASN A 82 4.93 16.83 9.90
N THR A 83 5.16 16.30 8.70
CA THR A 83 6.49 15.92 8.22
C THR A 83 6.98 16.86 7.12
N THR A 84 8.20 17.36 7.28
CA THR A 84 8.87 18.27 6.35
C THR A 84 9.08 17.63 4.97
N ALA A 85 9.34 18.44 3.92
CA ALA A 85 9.60 17.94 2.57
C ALA A 85 10.70 16.86 2.52
N LYS A 86 11.76 17.01 3.31
CA LYS A 86 12.87 16.05 3.42
C LYS A 86 12.42 14.69 3.96
N VAL A 87 11.53 14.68 4.96
CA VAL A 87 10.97 13.45 5.53
C VAL A 87 10.05 12.77 4.52
N ARG A 88 9.23 13.53 3.79
CA ARG A 88 8.36 13.00 2.71
C ARG A 88 9.14 12.29 1.60
N ASN A 89 10.30 12.83 1.21
CA ASN A 89 11.14 12.20 0.19
C ASN A 89 11.72 10.86 0.67
N ARG A 90 12.08 10.73 1.96
CA ARG A 90 12.55 9.45 2.53
C ARG A 90 11.47 8.37 2.46
N TYR A 91 10.24 8.70 2.85
CA TYR A 91 9.13 7.77 2.75
C TYR A 91 8.83 7.39 1.30
N LEU A 92 8.82 8.37 0.37
CA LEU A 92 8.66 8.10 -1.06
C LEU A 92 9.74 7.17 -1.62
N SER A 93 11.00 7.34 -1.19
CA SER A 93 12.10 6.45 -1.57
C SER A 93 11.87 5.01 -1.10
N ALA A 94 11.35 4.81 0.12
CA ALA A 94 11.05 3.46 0.63
C ALA A 94 9.98 2.73 -0.22
N ILE A 95 8.93 3.44 -0.63
CA ILE A 95 7.87 2.88 -1.49
C ILE A 95 8.34 2.68 -2.94
N SER A 96 9.28 3.50 -3.39
CA SER A 96 9.89 3.40 -4.71
C SER A 96 10.96 2.29 -4.78
N GLY A 97 11.43 1.79 -3.65
CA GLY A 97 12.42 0.72 -3.55
C GLY A 97 11.82 -0.68 -3.63
N SER A 98 12.64 -1.69 -3.34
CA SER A 98 12.18 -3.07 -3.19
C SER A 98 11.26 -3.18 -1.99
N LEU A 99 9.98 -3.48 -2.23
CA LEU A 99 9.02 -3.71 -1.16
C LEU A 99 9.04 -5.18 -0.73
N PRO A 100 8.78 -5.47 0.56
CA PRO A 100 8.51 -6.82 1.00
C PRO A 100 7.40 -7.44 0.13
N ILE A 101 7.51 -8.73 -0.15
CA ILE A 101 6.49 -9.45 -0.92
C ILE A 101 5.23 -9.58 -0.04
N TYR A 102 4.33 -8.61 -0.14
CA TYR A 102 2.98 -8.74 0.36
C TYR A 102 2.19 -9.55 -0.66
N SER A 103 2.17 -10.87 -0.45
CA SER A 103 1.57 -11.80 -1.39
C SER A 103 0.05 -11.61 -1.48
N VAL A 104 -0.52 -11.91 -2.65
CA VAL A 104 -1.98 -12.07 -2.83
C VAL A 104 -2.56 -13.00 -1.77
N GLN A 105 -1.79 -14.01 -1.34
CA GLN A 105 -2.19 -14.94 -0.28
C GLN A 105 -2.35 -14.23 1.08
N SER A 106 -1.51 -13.25 1.40
CA SER A 106 -1.63 -12.42 2.61
C SER A 106 -2.93 -11.61 2.59
N TYR A 107 -3.33 -11.08 1.44
CA TYR A 107 -4.64 -10.43 1.27
C TYR A 107 -5.80 -11.44 1.35
N LYS A 108 -5.75 -12.56 0.62
CA LYS A 108 -6.77 -13.62 0.66
C LYS A 108 -6.97 -14.15 2.09
N ASN A 109 -5.90 -14.33 2.86
CA ASN A 109 -5.95 -14.72 4.28
C ASN A 109 -6.61 -13.65 5.17
N SER A 110 -6.42 -12.36 4.87
CA SER A 110 -7.07 -11.27 5.63
C SER A 110 -8.58 -11.17 5.41
N ILE A 111 -9.05 -11.59 4.23
CA ILE A 111 -10.49 -11.68 3.91
C ILE A 111 -11.09 -12.94 4.55
N SER A 112 -10.38 -14.07 4.48
CA SER A 112 -10.81 -15.35 5.06
C SER A 112 -10.92 -15.34 6.58
N LYS A 113 -10.07 -14.56 7.27
CA LYS A 113 -10.06 -14.51 8.75
C LYS A 113 -11.05 -13.51 9.35
N GLY A 114 -11.88 -12.85 8.53
CA GLY A 114 -12.93 -11.95 9.03
C GLY A 114 -12.40 -10.84 9.91
N GLY A 115 -11.70 -9.85 9.33
CA GLY A 115 -11.57 -8.51 9.90
C GLY A 115 -10.85 -8.37 11.25
N TYR A 116 -9.78 -7.58 11.23
CA TYR A 116 -9.08 -7.00 12.38
C TYR A 116 -8.12 -7.92 13.16
N ASN A 117 -6.90 -7.40 13.30
CA ASN A 117 -5.81 -7.83 14.17
C ASN A 117 -5.01 -9.08 13.80
N THR A 118 -3.70 -8.91 13.99
CA THR A 118 -2.63 -9.92 14.09
C THR A 118 -1.93 -10.35 12.79
N ILE A 119 -1.04 -9.49 12.27
CA ILE A 119 0.24 -9.98 11.72
C ILE A 119 1.35 -8.98 12.09
N PHE A 120 1.70 -8.92 13.38
CA PHE A 120 3.05 -8.61 13.87
C PHE A 120 3.14 -9.18 15.28
N ALA A 121 3.45 -10.47 15.35
CA ALA A 121 4.00 -11.11 16.54
C ALA A 121 5.22 -11.89 16.07
N ARG A 122 6.38 -11.25 16.18
CA ARG A 122 7.70 -11.84 16.43
C ARG A 122 8.66 -10.70 16.76
#